data_AF-A0A932JNB3-F1
#
_entry.id   AF-A0A932JNB3-F1
#
_cell.length_a   1.000
_cell.length_b   1.000
_cell.length_c   1.000
_cell.angle_alpha   90.00
_cell.angle_beta   90.00
_cell.angle_gamma   90.00
#
_symmetry.space_group_name_H-M   'P 1'
#
loop_
_entity.id
_entity.type
_entity.pdbx_description
1 polymer ?
#
loop_
_entity_poly.entity_id
_entity_poly.type
_entity_poly.pdbx_seq_one_letter_code
_entity_poly.pdbx_strand_id
1 'polypeptide(L)'
;MPTDLYLSAARIEALTAFRSPQPDVLSLHLPVDSAGLYPSILQQITADARRAPEFKAFGRDLEKIERFVASDLVPGPHRFTAVYSCTKRGLFEAIVLPQAFKGTLSAGATLNLRPLSALDGQYQRFGVLLVSASSARLLEIHMGQAVELHALPGDFGDAWGLASVAAYVSAAARKRRFDRLVLGTSAQLESILAPLLDAPLQKMLISEPMLGPSDSLETVLARIAHNERQAHRVRESVLVHRLLRKASSGGAAVGLGSVAAAVQKRRASRVLVRDGYARMGRCCPRCGHLSVDHRSCPWCFCATEAVLDLVGELVDKALGAGCEVFRITHDPRFDSVCRIAAELNAPLADEAPRPRAPVSR
;
A
#
# COMPACT_ATOMS: atom_id res chain seq x y z
N MET A 1 9.50 -14.39 22.56
CA MET A 1 10.14 -13.13 22.12
C MET A 1 9.20 -12.53 21.08
N PRO A 2 8.77 -11.27 21.21
CA PRO A 2 7.94 -10.66 20.17
C PRO A 2 8.82 -10.53 18.93
N THR A 3 8.56 -11.37 17.93
CA THR A 3 9.17 -11.22 16.61
C THR A 3 8.70 -9.87 16.09
N ASP A 4 9.60 -8.90 15.92
CA ASP A 4 9.27 -7.61 15.32
C ASP A 4 8.48 -7.88 14.03
N LEU A 5 7.21 -7.52 13.98
CA LEU A 5 6.36 -7.78 12.83
C LEU A 5 6.67 -6.82 11.66
N TYR A 6 7.54 -5.83 11.88
CA TYR A 6 7.87 -4.79 10.91
C TYR A 6 8.92 -5.26 9.90
N LEU A 7 8.69 -4.94 8.62
CA LEU A 7 9.62 -5.28 7.55
C LEU A 7 10.89 -4.40 7.64
N SER A 8 12.07 -5.02 7.74
CA SER A 8 13.36 -4.33 7.69
C SER A 8 14.15 -4.75 6.44
N ALA A 9 15.13 -3.95 6.02
CA ALA A 9 15.98 -4.29 4.86
C ALA A 9 16.71 -5.64 5.06
N ALA A 10 17.26 -5.87 6.26
CA ALA A 10 17.91 -7.13 6.61
C ALA A 10 16.95 -8.32 6.57
N ARG A 11 15.67 -8.14 6.95
CA ARG A 11 14.65 -9.20 6.85
C ARG A 11 14.27 -9.48 5.40
N ILE A 12 14.17 -8.45 4.55
CA ILE A 12 13.93 -8.63 3.10
C ILE A 12 15.08 -9.44 2.49
N GLU A 13 16.33 -9.09 2.78
CA GLU A 13 17.51 -9.82 2.29
C GLU A 13 17.51 -11.28 2.78
N ALA A 14 17.22 -11.52 4.06
CA ALA A 14 17.14 -12.86 4.63
C ALA A 14 16.03 -13.72 3.98
N LEU A 15 14.84 -13.14 3.78
CA LEU A 15 13.73 -13.82 3.10
C LEU A 15 14.05 -14.06 1.62
N THR A 16 14.71 -13.11 0.96
CA THR A 16 15.11 -13.24 -0.45
C THR A 16 16.17 -14.32 -0.63
N ALA A 17 17.09 -14.47 0.33
CA ALA A 17 18.13 -15.50 0.34
C ALA A 17 17.61 -16.89 0.70
N PHE A 18 16.43 -16.99 1.33
CA PHE A 18 15.86 -18.29 1.70
C PHE A 18 15.49 -19.10 0.45
N ARG A 19 16.04 -20.31 0.37
CA ARG A 19 15.73 -21.32 -0.66
C ARG A 19 15.51 -22.66 0.00
N SER A 20 14.44 -23.35 -0.37
CA SER A 20 14.23 -24.74 0.02
C SER A 20 14.41 -25.66 -1.19
N PRO A 21 15.10 -26.80 -1.05
CA PRO A 21 15.28 -27.77 -2.15
C PRO A 21 13.99 -28.53 -2.50
N GLN A 22 12.97 -28.49 -1.65
CA GLN A 22 11.65 -29.07 -1.89
C GLN A 22 10.58 -27.98 -1.80
N PRO A 23 9.40 -28.16 -2.45
CA PRO A 23 8.28 -27.26 -2.28
C PRO A 23 7.61 -27.49 -0.92
N ASP A 24 8.27 -27.06 0.16
CA ASP A 24 7.84 -27.22 1.56
C ASP A 24 7.69 -25.88 2.27
N VAL A 25 7.62 -24.79 1.50
CA VAL A 25 7.42 -23.43 2.01
C VAL A 25 5.99 -22.99 1.73
N LEU A 26 5.30 -22.54 2.77
CA LEU A 26 3.96 -21.98 2.70
C LEU A 26 4.03 -20.47 2.86
N SER A 27 3.47 -19.74 1.89
CA SER A 27 3.38 -18.27 1.92
C SER A 27 1.92 -17.86 1.94
N LEU A 28 1.46 -17.33 3.07
CA LEU A 28 0.15 -16.70 3.22
C LEU A 28 0.28 -15.20 3.04
N HIS A 29 -0.62 -14.65 2.24
CA HIS A 29 -0.87 -13.24 2.07
C HIS A 29 -2.30 -12.97 2.53
N LEU A 30 -2.46 -12.17 3.58
CA LEU A 30 -3.75 -11.91 4.17
C LEU A 30 -4.00 -10.40 4.24
N PRO A 31 -5.00 -9.85 3.52
CA PRO A 31 -5.47 -8.50 3.79
C PRO A 31 -6.05 -8.46 5.20
N VAL A 32 -5.60 -7.47 5.97
CA VAL A 32 -6.08 -7.22 7.34
C VAL A 32 -6.84 -5.92 7.27
N ASP A 33 -8.17 -5.99 7.24
CA ASP A 33 -9.00 -4.79 7.21
C ASP A 33 -9.40 -4.36 8.63
N SER A 34 -9.69 -3.07 8.77
CA SER A 34 -10.29 -2.53 10.00
C SER A 34 -11.73 -3.01 10.22
N ALA A 35 -12.35 -3.61 9.20
CA ALA A 35 -13.68 -4.21 9.29
C ALA A 35 -13.68 -5.61 9.95
N GLY A 36 -12.50 -6.21 10.17
CA GLY A 36 -12.38 -7.48 10.89
C GLY A 36 -12.83 -8.71 10.09
N LEU A 37 -12.83 -8.64 8.76
CA LEU A 37 -13.23 -9.74 7.88
C LEU A 37 -12.07 -10.72 7.60
N TYR A 38 -10.84 -10.34 7.95
CA TYR A 38 -9.64 -11.16 7.73
C TYR A 38 -9.71 -12.59 8.30
N PRO A 39 -10.37 -12.90 9.45
CA PRO A 39 -10.50 -14.28 9.91
C PRO A 39 -11.34 -15.13 8.96
N SER A 40 -12.43 -14.57 8.41
CA SER A 40 -13.30 -15.26 7.45
C SER A 40 -12.58 -15.50 6.11
N ILE A 41 -11.79 -14.53 5.65
CA ILE A 41 -10.95 -14.67 4.45
C ILE A 41 -9.92 -15.78 4.66
N LEU A 42 -9.26 -15.81 5.82
CA LEU A 42 -8.32 -16.88 6.16
C LEU A 42 -9.02 -18.25 6.18
N GLN A 43 -10.19 -18.36 6.81
CA GLN A 43 -10.95 -19.61 6.86
C GLN A 43 -11.29 -20.13 5.46
N GLN A 44 -11.69 -19.24 4.54
CA GLN A 44 -11.97 -19.65 3.16
C GLN A 44 -10.71 -20.13 2.44
N ILE A 45 -9.62 -19.36 2.51
CA ILE A 45 -8.34 -19.71 1.86
C ILE A 45 -7.79 -21.05 2.38
N THR A 46 -7.84 -21.26 3.69
CA THR A 46 -7.36 -22.50 4.33
C THR A 46 -8.27 -23.68 4.04
N ALA A 47 -9.59 -23.49 3.99
CA ALA A 47 -10.54 -24.53 3.59
C ALA A 47 -10.31 -25.00 2.14
N ASP A 48 -10.10 -24.06 1.21
CA ASP A 48 -9.79 -24.39 -0.19
C ASP A 48 -8.44 -25.11 -0.31
N ALA A 49 -7.43 -24.66 0.43
CA ALA A 49 -6.13 -25.32 0.46
C ALA A 49 -6.21 -26.76 1.01
N ARG A 50 -6.96 -27.01 2.09
CA ARG A 50 -7.13 -28.37 2.65
C ARG A 50 -7.76 -29.35 1.66
N ARG A 51 -8.53 -28.87 0.68
CA ARG A 51 -9.13 -29.70 -0.38
C ARG A 51 -8.16 -29.99 -1.53
N ALA A 52 -7.17 -29.12 -1.74
CA ALA A 52 -6.22 -29.26 -2.83
C ALA A 52 -5.08 -30.25 -2.48
N PRO A 53 -4.69 -31.15 -3.42
CA PRO A 53 -3.69 -32.18 -3.15
C PRO A 53 -2.30 -31.63 -2.85
N GLU A 54 -1.96 -30.48 -3.46
CA GLU A 54 -0.67 -29.79 -3.28
C GLU A 54 -0.42 -29.28 -1.85
N PHE A 55 -1.47 -29.06 -1.05
CA PHE A 55 -1.35 -28.56 0.33
C PHE A 55 -1.46 -29.64 1.41
N LYS A 56 -1.72 -30.92 1.06
CA LYS A 56 -1.89 -32.01 2.04
C LYS A 56 -0.70 -32.18 2.99
N ALA A 57 0.51 -31.91 2.50
CA ALA A 57 1.74 -32.02 3.28
C ALA A 57 1.97 -30.86 4.29
N PHE A 58 1.14 -29.81 4.23
CA PHE A 58 1.34 -28.55 4.95
C PHE A 58 0.41 -28.36 6.16
N GLY A 59 -0.26 -29.43 6.63
CA GLY A 59 -1.22 -29.32 7.74
C GLY A 59 -0.66 -28.62 8.99
N ARG A 60 0.58 -28.95 9.37
CA ARG A 60 1.26 -28.30 10.52
C ARG A 60 1.56 -26.82 10.30
N ASP A 61 1.91 -26.43 9.07
CA ASP A 61 2.17 -25.04 8.71
C ASP A 61 0.88 -24.23 8.69
N LEU A 62 -0.21 -24.79 8.16
CA LEU A 62 -1.55 -24.19 8.19
C LEU A 62 -2.03 -23.94 9.63
N GLU A 63 -1.90 -24.93 10.52
CA GLU A 63 -2.29 -24.78 11.93
C GLU A 63 -1.49 -23.69 12.65
N LYS A 64 -0.19 -23.55 12.37
CA LYS A 64 0.63 -22.47 12.92
C LYS A 64 0.16 -21.10 12.45
N ILE A 65 -0.14 -20.98 11.16
CA ILE A 65 -0.63 -19.74 10.57
C ILE A 65 -2.00 -19.36 11.16
N GLU A 66 -2.93 -20.32 11.25
CA GLU A 66 -4.24 -20.11 11.87
C GLU A 66 -4.11 -19.66 13.33
N ARG A 67 -3.23 -20.30 14.11
CA ARG A 67 -2.97 -19.92 15.50
C ARG A 67 -2.41 -18.51 15.62
N PHE A 68 -1.43 -18.16 14.78
CA PHE A 68 -0.83 -16.83 14.77
C PHE A 68 -1.88 -15.75 14.48
N VAL A 69 -2.70 -15.92 13.44
CA VAL A 69 -3.74 -14.94 13.09
C VAL A 69 -4.81 -14.82 14.17
N ALA A 70 -5.13 -15.91 14.86
CA ALA A 70 -6.14 -15.91 15.92
C ALA A 70 -5.64 -15.32 17.26
N SER A 71 -4.34 -15.44 17.56
CA SER A 71 -3.83 -15.22 18.92
C SER A 71 -2.79 -14.10 19.01
N ASP A 72 -1.92 -13.98 18.00
CA ASP A 72 -0.71 -13.17 18.06
C ASP A 72 -0.77 -11.93 17.14
N LEU A 73 -1.59 -11.98 16.09
CA LEU A 73 -1.79 -10.85 15.19
C LEU A 73 -2.62 -9.78 15.89
N VAL A 74 -1.99 -8.67 16.26
CA VAL A 74 -2.67 -7.49 16.79
C VAL A 74 -3.13 -6.61 15.62
N PRO A 75 -4.44 -6.44 15.39
CA PRO A 75 -4.94 -5.54 14.35
C PRO A 75 -4.58 -4.10 14.71
N GLY A 76 -3.62 -3.53 13.98
CA GLY A 76 -3.13 -2.17 14.17
C GLY A 76 -3.49 -1.26 12.98
N PRO A 77 -2.69 -0.22 12.67
CA PRO A 77 -2.84 0.56 11.45
C PRO A 77 -2.44 -0.21 10.17
N HIS A 78 -1.93 -1.43 10.33
CA HIS A 78 -1.45 -2.30 9.26
C HIS A 78 -2.61 -2.94 8.51
N ARG A 79 -2.52 -2.96 7.18
CA ARG A 79 -3.62 -3.39 6.31
C ARG A 79 -3.41 -4.74 5.65
N PHE A 80 -2.29 -5.40 5.96
CA PHE A 80 -1.91 -6.67 5.38
C PHE A 80 -0.92 -7.40 6.26
N THR A 81 -0.93 -8.72 6.18
CA THR A 81 0.06 -9.57 6.81
C THR A 81 0.53 -10.62 5.81
N ALA A 82 1.85 -10.70 5.62
CA ALA A 82 2.52 -11.81 4.98
C ALA A 82 3.02 -12.76 6.07
N VAL A 83 2.63 -14.04 6.01
CA VAL A 83 3.12 -15.08 6.89
C VAL A 83 3.81 -16.15 6.07
N TYR A 84 5.04 -16.46 6.45
CA TYR A 84 5.90 -17.41 5.80
C TYR A 84 6.22 -18.53 6.78
N SER A 85 5.82 -19.76 6.45
CA SER A 85 6.05 -20.92 7.32
C SER A 85 6.74 -22.04 6.55
N CYS A 86 7.78 -22.61 7.15
CA CYS A 86 8.40 -23.85 6.73
C CYS A 86 8.83 -24.64 7.98
N THR A 87 7.93 -25.51 8.47
CA THR A 87 8.15 -26.26 9.70
C THR A 87 9.37 -27.20 9.62
N LYS A 88 9.65 -27.77 8.45
CA LYS A 88 10.82 -28.65 8.24
C LYS A 88 12.17 -27.96 8.45
N ARG A 89 12.21 -26.63 8.28
CA ARG A 89 13.43 -25.81 8.41
C ARG A 89 13.35 -24.80 9.54
N GLY A 90 12.33 -24.90 10.39
CA GLY A 90 12.14 -24.00 11.53
C GLY A 90 11.83 -22.55 11.17
N LEU A 91 11.40 -22.25 9.95
CA LEU A 91 11.04 -20.89 9.53
C LEU A 91 9.60 -20.60 9.95
N PHE A 92 9.40 -19.52 10.70
CA PHE A 92 8.10 -18.88 10.87
C PHE A 92 8.30 -17.37 10.97
N GLU A 93 7.99 -16.67 9.88
CA GLU A 93 8.18 -15.23 9.77
C GLU A 93 6.85 -14.57 9.45
N ALA A 94 6.45 -13.59 10.25
CA ALA A 94 5.26 -12.79 10.03
C ALA A 94 5.66 -11.32 9.84
N ILE A 95 5.08 -10.69 8.83
CA ILE A 95 5.34 -9.31 8.45
C ILE A 95 4.02 -8.58 8.27
N VAL A 96 3.87 -7.43 8.90
CA VAL A 96 2.74 -6.53 8.70
C VAL A 96 3.10 -5.41 7.73
N LEU A 97 2.20 -5.10 6.80
CA LEU A 97 2.37 -4.05 5.80
C LEU A 97 1.17 -3.07 5.87
N PRO A 98 1.38 -1.76 5.67
CA PRO A 98 0.30 -0.78 5.70
C PRO A 98 -0.58 -0.77 4.43
N GLN A 99 -0.22 -1.51 3.38
CA GLN A 99 -1.01 -1.63 2.14
C GLN A 99 -1.62 -3.03 1.99
N ALA A 100 -2.91 -3.11 1.68
CA ALA A 100 -3.63 -4.37 1.46
C ALA A 100 -3.40 -4.95 0.05
N PHE A 101 -2.96 -6.20 -0.03
CA PHE A 101 -2.90 -6.98 -1.27
C PHE A 101 -3.96 -8.09 -1.28
N LYS A 102 -4.13 -8.73 -2.44
CA LYS A 102 -5.04 -9.86 -2.60
C LYS A 102 -4.69 -11.00 -1.64
N GLY A 103 -5.70 -11.51 -0.96
CA GLY A 103 -5.58 -12.68 -0.11
C GLY A 103 -5.21 -13.90 -0.94
N THR A 104 -4.05 -14.50 -0.69
CA THR A 104 -3.58 -15.68 -1.42
C THR A 104 -2.79 -16.60 -0.50
N LEU A 105 -2.85 -17.90 -0.77
CA LEU A 105 -2.00 -18.89 -0.15
C LEU A 105 -1.28 -19.67 -1.26
N SER A 106 0.02 -19.83 -1.11
CA SER A 106 0.85 -20.49 -2.11
C SER A 106 1.89 -21.39 -1.45
N ALA A 107 2.10 -22.56 -2.04
CA ALA A 107 3.14 -23.51 -1.68
C ALA A 107 4.24 -23.49 -2.76
N GLY A 108 5.50 -23.60 -2.35
CA GLY A 108 6.62 -23.60 -3.30
C GLY A 108 7.98 -23.86 -2.67
N ALA A 109 9.01 -23.94 -3.51
CA ALA A 109 10.41 -24.08 -3.09
C ALA A 109 11.02 -22.76 -2.62
N THR A 110 10.37 -21.65 -2.96
CA THR A 110 10.77 -20.28 -2.61
C THR A 110 9.60 -19.55 -1.96
N LEU A 111 9.91 -18.57 -1.13
CA LEU A 111 8.92 -17.67 -0.55
C LEU A 111 8.26 -16.84 -1.65
N ASN A 112 6.93 -16.70 -1.61
CA ASN A 112 6.21 -15.83 -2.52
C ASN A 112 6.34 -14.39 -2.02
N LEU A 113 7.40 -13.68 -2.44
CA LEU A 113 7.67 -12.31 -2.03
C LEU A 113 6.99 -11.26 -2.92
N ARG A 114 6.03 -11.64 -3.78
CA ARG A 114 5.38 -10.71 -4.72
C ARG A 114 4.83 -9.45 -4.04
N PRO A 115 4.11 -9.53 -2.91
CA PRO A 115 3.65 -8.34 -2.20
C PRO A 115 4.81 -7.48 -1.71
N LEU A 116 5.93 -8.07 -1.26
CA LEU A 116 7.10 -7.32 -0.83
C LEU A 116 7.83 -6.65 -2.00
N SER A 117 7.89 -7.29 -3.17
CA SER A 117 8.46 -6.67 -4.38
C SER A 117 7.62 -5.51 -4.90
N ALA A 118 6.30 -5.53 -4.68
CA ALA A 118 5.43 -4.39 -5.02
C ALA A 118 5.71 -3.16 -4.15
N LEU A 119 6.32 -3.37 -2.97
CA LEU A 119 6.72 -2.30 -2.06
C LEU A 119 8.08 -1.70 -2.37
N ASP A 120 8.87 -2.36 -3.22
CA ASP A 120 10.17 -1.88 -3.66
C ASP A 120 9.96 -0.60 -4.50
N GLY A 121 10.20 0.55 -3.88
CA GLY A 121 9.99 1.88 -4.47
C GLY A 121 8.71 2.63 -4.05
N GLN A 122 7.81 2.06 -3.24
CA GLN A 122 6.60 2.75 -2.76
C GLN A 122 6.75 3.42 -1.38
N TYR A 123 7.67 2.96 -0.55
CA TYR A 123 7.95 3.60 0.72
C TYR A 123 9.09 4.60 0.57
N GLN A 124 8.78 5.85 0.88
CA GLN A 124 9.76 6.90 0.89
C GLN A 124 10.74 6.63 2.03
N ARG A 125 12.03 6.58 1.69
CA ARG A 125 13.11 6.63 2.67
C ARG A 125 13.22 8.05 3.18
N PHE A 126 12.84 8.29 4.43
CA PHE A 126 12.99 9.58 5.05
C PHE A 126 14.36 9.64 5.74
N GLY A 127 15.18 10.61 5.34
CA GLY A 127 16.23 11.11 6.22
C GLY A 127 15.60 12.08 7.20
N VAL A 128 15.85 11.93 8.50
CA VAL A 128 15.38 12.87 9.52
C VAL A 128 16.58 13.51 10.17
N LEU A 129 16.78 14.79 9.89
CA LEU A 129 17.84 15.60 10.44
C LEU A 129 17.27 16.45 11.58
N LEU A 130 17.73 16.19 12.80
CA LEU A 130 17.36 16.95 13.98
C LEU A 130 18.57 17.79 14.40
N VAL A 131 18.41 19.10 14.52
CA VAL A 131 19.52 20.01 14.84
C VAL A 131 19.12 20.95 15.96
N SER A 132 20.06 21.19 16.87
CA SER A 132 20.02 22.21 17.91
C SER A 132 21.37 22.92 17.95
N ALA A 133 21.50 23.98 18.74
CA ALA A 133 22.78 24.68 18.88
C ALA A 133 23.93 23.80 19.43
N SER A 134 23.64 22.70 20.13
CA SER A 134 24.68 21.88 20.80
C SER A 134 24.74 20.41 20.34
N SER A 135 23.82 19.99 19.49
CA SER A 135 23.75 18.60 19.01
C SER A 135 22.99 18.50 17.70
N ALA A 136 23.39 17.55 16.86
CA ALA A 136 22.64 17.14 15.68
C ALA A 136 22.52 15.61 15.63
N ARG A 137 21.39 15.11 15.13
CA ARG A 137 21.12 13.68 14.95
C ARG A 137 20.59 13.43 13.55
N LEU A 138 21.09 12.39 12.91
CA LEU A 138 20.57 11.90 11.64
C LEU A 138 19.94 10.53 11.84
N LEU A 139 18.66 10.42 11.51
CA LEU A 139 17.89 9.20 11.57
C LEU A 139 17.47 8.79 10.15
N GLU A 140 17.27 7.50 9.97
CA GLU A 140 16.64 6.93 8.79
C GLU A 140 15.29 6.36 9.22
N ILE A 141 14.21 6.82 8.57
CA ILE A 141 12.90 6.18 8.68
C ILE A 141 12.57 5.50 7.37
N HIS A 142 12.39 4.20 7.43
CA HIS A 142 12.02 3.38 6.29
C HIS A 142 11.16 2.22 6.77
N MET A 143 10.07 1.93 6.05
CA MET A 143 9.15 0.83 6.37
C MET A 143 8.55 0.88 7.79
N GLY A 144 8.37 2.09 8.34
CA GLY A 144 7.83 2.25 9.70
C GLY A 144 8.81 1.86 10.81
N GLN A 145 10.11 1.77 10.52
CA GLN A 145 11.17 1.69 11.52
C GLN A 145 12.00 2.96 11.50
N ALA A 146 12.39 3.45 12.67
CA ALA A 146 13.35 4.54 12.83
C ALA A 146 14.67 3.97 13.34
N VAL A 147 15.75 4.25 12.62
CA VAL A 147 17.11 3.85 13.00
C VAL A 147 17.96 5.10 13.10
N GLU A 148 18.70 5.23 14.20
CA GLU A 148 19.70 6.29 14.32
C GLU A 148 20.94 5.94 13.49
N LEU A 149 21.26 6.81 12.53
CA LEU A 149 22.45 6.65 11.69
C LEU A 149 23.68 7.25 12.36
N HIS A 150 23.53 8.43 12.95
CA HIS A 150 24.60 9.15 13.62
C HIS A 150 24.09 10.17 14.62
N ALA A 151 24.83 10.31 15.72
CA ALA A 151 24.77 11.45 16.62
C ALA A 151 26.05 12.29 16.43
N LEU A 152 25.87 13.57 16.15
CA LEU A 152 26.93 14.55 15.95
C LEU A 152 26.91 15.52 17.14
N PRO A 153 27.74 15.30 18.18
CA PRO A 153 27.94 16.30 19.22
C PRO A 153 28.79 17.46 18.66
N GLY A 154 28.41 18.70 18.97
CA GLY A 154 29.15 19.87 18.48
C GLY A 154 28.40 21.18 18.65
N ASP A 155 29.07 22.30 18.39
CA ASP A 155 28.41 23.61 18.33
C ASP A 155 27.89 23.85 16.90
N PHE A 156 26.56 23.99 16.80
CA PHE A 156 25.84 24.25 15.56
C PHE A 156 25.04 25.56 15.65
N GLY A 157 25.39 26.46 16.59
CA GLY A 157 24.90 27.84 16.59
C GLY A 157 25.44 28.66 15.41
N ASP A 158 26.56 28.24 14.85
CA ASP A 158 27.32 28.98 13.86
C ASP A 158 27.10 28.45 12.44
N ALA A 159 27.27 29.32 11.44
CA ALA A 159 27.17 28.94 10.02
C ALA A 159 28.16 27.83 9.62
N TRP A 160 29.35 27.78 10.23
CA TRP A 160 30.35 26.75 9.96
C TRP A 160 29.91 25.38 10.49
N GLY A 161 29.36 25.32 11.70
CA GLY A 161 28.81 24.10 12.27
C GLY A 161 27.67 23.56 11.41
N LEU A 162 26.74 24.42 11.01
CA LEU A 162 25.63 24.04 10.13
C LEU A 162 26.10 23.59 8.74
N ALA A 163 27.13 24.21 8.17
CA ALA A 163 27.70 23.79 6.89
C ALA A 163 28.31 22.37 6.96
N SER A 164 28.95 22.03 8.07
CA SER A 164 29.47 20.67 8.29
C SER A 164 28.36 19.61 8.34
N VAL A 165 27.24 19.94 9.00
CA VAL A 165 26.05 19.08 9.08
C VAL A 165 25.41 18.94 7.70
N ALA A 166 25.28 20.02 6.95
CA ALA A 166 24.75 20.00 5.58
C ALA A 166 25.57 19.07 4.68
N ALA A 167 26.90 19.21 4.70
CA ALA A 167 27.81 18.36 3.92
C ALA A 167 27.69 16.87 4.30
N TYR A 168 27.59 16.58 5.60
CA TYR A 168 27.41 15.22 6.11
C TYR A 168 26.09 14.61 5.62
N VAL A 169 24.99 15.35 5.72
CA VAL A 169 23.65 14.90 5.30
C VAL A 169 23.59 14.71 3.80
N SER A 170 24.22 15.59 3.01
CA SER A 170 24.37 15.42 1.56
C SER A 170 25.15 14.16 1.18
N ALA A 171 26.18 13.80 1.93
CA ALA A 171 26.91 12.54 1.71
C ALA A 171 26.05 11.31 2.09
N ALA A 172 25.37 11.37 3.24
CA ALA A 172 24.50 10.30 3.71
C ALA A 172 23.31 10.07 2.76
N ALA A 173 22.67 11.15 2.28
CA ALA A 173 21.54 11.10 1.37
C ALA A 173 21.91 10.46 0.02
N ARG A 174 23.11 10.74 -0.51
CA ARG A 174 23.61 10.09 -1.73
C ARG A 174 23.87 8.60 -1.53
N LYS A 175 24.44 8.22 -0.39
CA LYS A 175 24.76 6.82 -0.06
C LYS A 175 23.51 5.98 0.20
N ARG A 176 22.53 6.53 0.91
CA ARG A 176 21.30 5.84 1.35
C ARG A 176 20.10 6.02 0.42
N ARG A 177 20.16 7.00 -0.49
CA ARG A 177 19.08 7.40 -1.42
C ARG A 177 17.79 7.75 -0.68
N PHE A 178 17.82 8.82 0.11
CA PHE A 178 16.59 9.34 0.73
C PHE A 178 15.63 9.87 -0.34
N ASP A 179 14.33 9.64 -0.16
CA ASP A 179 13.24 10.15 -1.01
C ASP A 179 12.65 11.45 -0.46
N ARG A 180 12.81 11.69 0.85
CA ARG A 180 12.41 12.90 1.56
C ARG A 180 13.40 13.20 2.68
N LEU A 181 13.57 14.48 2.98
CA LEU A 181 14.38 14.95 4.11
C LEU A 181 13.49 15.72 5.07
N VAL A 182 13.33 15.23 6.30
CA VAL A 182 12.65 15.95 7.38
C VAL A 182 13.69 16.74 8.14
N LEU A 183 13.47 18.03 8.35
CA LEU A 183 14.34 18.89 9.14
C LEU A 183 13.61 19.35 10.40
N GLY A 184 14.08 18.85 11.56
CA GLY A 184 13.62 19.27 12.88
C GLY A 184 14.63 20.22 13.52
N THR A 185 14.32 21.50 13.52
CA THR A 185 15.14 22.54 14.14
C THR A 185 14.33 23.81 14.38
N SER A 186 14.90 24.79 15.08
CA SER A 186 14.26 26.08 15.26
C SER A 186 14.23 26.87 13.93
N ALA A 187 13.23 27.74 13.75
CA ALA A 187 13.10 28.54 12.52
C ALA A 187 14.36 29.38 12.20
N GLN A 188 15.10 29.80 13.22
CA GLN A 188 16.37 30.54 13.09
C GLN A 188 17.44 29.66 12.42
N LEU A 189 17.70 28.47 12.95
CA LEU A 189 18.68 27.55 12.38
C LEU A 189 18.23 27.01 11.02
N GLU A 190 16.93 26.79 10.83
CA GLU A 190 16.36 26.35 9.55
C GLU A 190 16.67 27.35 8.43
N SER A 191 16.49 28.65 8.68
CA SER A 191 16.75 29.71 7.69
C SER A 191 18.20 29.75 7.20
N ILE A 192 19.15 29.28 8.03
CA ILE A 192 20.58 29.23 7.72
C ILE A 192 20.93 27.87 7.08
N LEU A 193 20.38 26.78 7.60
CA LEU A 193 20.71 25.42 7.17
C LEU A 193 20.06 25.04 5.84
N ALA A 194 18.80 25.40 5.61
CA ALA A 194 18.08 25.01 4.40
C ALA A 194 18.76 25.51 3.10
N PRO A 195 19.29 26.75 3.01
CA PRO A 195 20.07 27.21 1.86
C PRO A 195 21.42 26.51 1.68
N LEU A 196 22.01 25.97 2.74
CA LEU A 196 23.30 25.26 2.69
C LEU A 196 23.17 23.82 2.15
N LEU A 197 21.96 23.28 2.13
CA LEU A 197 21.68 21.96 1.54
C LEU A 197 21.75 22.03 0.01
N ASP A 198 22.19 20.94 -0.62
CA ASP A 198 22.21 20.85 -2.08
C ASP A 198 20.80 20.93 -2.69
N ALA A 199 20.69 21.43 -3.93
CA ALA A 199 19.41 21.62 -4.63
C ALA A 199 18.45 20.40 -4.65
N PRO A 200 18.92 19.14 -4.76
CA PRO A 200 18.04 17.97 -4.66
C PRO A 200 17.38 17.86 -3.28
N LEU A 201 18.14 18.10 -2.21
CA LEU A 201 17.64 18.02 -0.83
C LEU A 201 16.67 19.15 -0.51
N GLN A 202 16.94 20.37 -1.00
CA GLN A 202 16.03 21.50 -0.84
C GLN A 202 14.64 21.22 -1.41
N LYS A 203 14.54 20.53 -2.55
CA LYS A 203 13.24 20.15 -3.17
C LYS A 203 12.49 19.07 -2.42
N MET A 204 13.18 18.31 -1.58
CA MET A 204 12.66 17.15 -0.85
C MET A 204 12.48 17.44 0.64
N LEU A 205 12.74 18.69 1.05
CA LEU A 205 12.73 19.16 2.43
C LEU A 205 11.28 19.25 2.97
N ILE A 206 11.08 18.74 4.17
CA ILE A 206 9.87 18.86 4.97
C ILE A 206 10.27 19.46 6.32
N SER A 207 9.78 20.65 6.61
CA SER A 207 10.12 21.37 7.84
C SER A 207 9.22 20.91 9.00
N GLU A 208 9.84 20.50 10.11
CA GLU A 208 9.16 20.04 11.32
C GLU A 208 9.73 20.74 12.57
N PRO A 209 9.37 22.02 12.81
CA PRO A 209 10.00 22.84 13.86
C PRO A 209 9.71 22.37 15.29
N MET A 210 8.83 21.38 15.46
CA MET A 210 8.48 20.78 16.75
C MET A 210 9.37 19.59 17.12
N LEU A 211 10.21 19.11 16.20
CA LEU A 211 11.16 18.04 16.46
C LEU A 211 12.54 18.61 16.74
N GLY A 212 13.24 18.02 17.70
CA GLY A 212 14.61 18.37 18.07
C GLY A 212 15.45 17.16 18.48
N PRO A 213 16.77 17.34 18.67
CA PRO A 213 17.69 16.25 18.96
C PRO A 213 17.41 15.49 20.26
N SER A 214 16.67 16.09 21.20
CA SER A 214 16.30 15.46 22.48
C SER A 214 15.14 14.46 22.34
N ASP A 215 14.42 14.44 21.21
CA ASP A 215 13.25 13.58 21.05
C ASP A 215 13.63 12.11 20.87
N SER A 216 12.84 11.22 21.48
CA SER A 216 13.03 9.77 21.30
C SER A 216 12.72 9.33 19.87
N LEU A 217 13.30 8.20 19.43
CA LEU A 217 13.01 7.61 18.11
C LEU A 217 11.51 7.35 17.92
N GLU A 218 10.82 6.90 18.96
CA GLU A 218 9.39 6.62 18.94
C GLU A 218 8.57 7.90 18.72
N THR A 219 8.94 8.99 19.41
CA THR A 219 8.29 10.31 19.27
C THR A 219 8.44 10.84 17.84
N VAL A 220 9.66 10.79 17.29
CA VAL A 220 9.97 11.24 15.93
C VAL A 220 9.18 10.43 14.91
N LEU A 221 9.18 9.10 15.05
CA LEU A 221 8.43 8.21 14.17
C LEU A 221 6.92 8.46 14.24
N ALA A 222 6.36 8.61 15.43
CA ALA A 222 4.94 8.89 15.61
C ALA A 222 4.54 10.23 14.97
N ARG A 223 5.39 11.26 15.08
CA ARG A 223 5.17 12.58 14.47
C ARG A 223 5.19 12.52 12.95
N ILE A 224 6.21 11.90 12.37
CA ILE A 224 6.33 11.77 10.91
C ILE A 224 5.15 10.95 10.37
N ALA A 225 4.81 9.82 11.02
CA ALA A 225 3.64 9.03 10.65
C ALA A 225 2.31 9.81 10.82
N HIS A 226 2.21 10.74 11.77
CA HIS A 226 1.06 11.64 11.88
C HIS A 226 0.98 12.58 10.68
N ASN A 227 2.09 13.24 10.33
CA ASN A 227 2.12 14.21 9.25
C ASN A 227 1.91 13.56 7.88
N GLU A 228 2.47 12.37 7.66
CA GLU A 228 2.17 11.56 6.48
C GLU A 228 0.68 11.26 6.37
N ARG A 229 0.03 10.86 7.48
CA ARG A 229 -1.42 10.63 7.49
C ARG A 229 -2.21 11.89 7.16
N GLN A 230 -1.83 13.05 7.69
CA GLN A 230 -2.48 14.32 7.37
C GLN A 230 -2.28 14.71 5.90
N ALA A 231 -1.06 14.62 5.40
CA ALA A 231 -0.73 14.89 4.01
C ALA A 231 -1.47 13.94 3.06
N HIS A 232 -1.59 12.66 3.43
CA HIS A 232 -2.37 11.67 2.69
C HIS A 232 -3.84 12.06 2.62
N ARG A 233 -4.47 12.45 3.74
CA ARG A 233 -5.87 12.92 3.78
C ARG A 233 -6.10 14.13 2.89
N VAL A 234 -5.19 15.10 2.91
CA VAL A 234 -5.28 16.29 2.04
C VAL A 234 -5.18 15.89 0.56
N ARG A 235 -4.22 15.02 0.20
CA ARG A 235 -4.08 14.52 -1.18
C ARG A 235 -5.31 13.73 -1.64
N GLU A 236 -5.81 12.82 -0.80
CA GLU A 236 -7.06 12.07 -1.05
C GLU A 236 -8.21 13.04 -1.34
N SER A 237 -8.42 14.04 -0.47
CA SER A 237 -9.47 15.05 -0.61
C SER A 237 -9.34 15.85 -1.91
N VAL A 238 -8.13 16.24 -2.30
CA VAL A 238 -7.86 16.95 -3.56
C VAL A 238 -8.14 16.06 -4.77
N LEU A 239 -7.74 14.78 -4.71
CA LEU A 239 -7.98 13.81 -5.78
C LEU A 239 -9.48 13.54 -5.95
N VAL A 240 -10.20 13.30 -4.86
CA VAL A 240 -11.66 13.11 -4.85
C VAL A 240 -12.36 14.34 -5.41
N HIS A 241 -12.01 15.54 -4.92
CA HIS A 241 -12.62 16.78 -5.39
C HIS A 241 -12.42 16.99 -6.89
N ARG A 242 -11.19 16.77 -7.39
CA ARG A 242 -10.87 16.87 -8.82
C ARG A 242 -11.67 15.86 -9.64
N LEU A 243 -11.75 14.62 -9.18
CA LEU A 243 -12.48 13.56 -9.88
C LEU A 243 -13.99 13.87 -9.94
N LEU A 244 -14.60 14.24 -8.82
CA LEU A 244 -16.03 14.55 -8.78
C LEU A 244 -16.37 15.74 -9.69
N ARG A 245 -15.52 16.76 -9.74
CA ARG A 245 -15.68 17.88 -10.68
C ARG A 245 -15.60 17.42 -12.14
N LYS A 246 -14.71 16.47 -12.47
CA LYS A 246 -14.62 15.87 -13.81
C LYS A 246 -15.81 14.97 -14.12
N ALA A 247 -16.40 14.30 -13.13
CA ALA A 247 -17.58 13.49 -13.31
C ALA A 247 -18.76 14.35 -13.80
N SER A 248 -18.94 15.55 -13.24
CA SER A 248 -19.96 16.51 -13.68
C SER A 248 -19.81 16.95 -15.14
N SER A 249 -18.61 16.85 -15.72
CA SER A 249 -18.32 17.19 -17.12
C SER A 249 -18.18 15.95 -18.03
N GLY A 250 -18.65 14.77 -17.59
CA GLY A 250 -18.57 13.52 -18.36
C GLY A 250 -17.16 12.92 -18.49
N GLY A 251 -16.17 13.48 -17.79
CA GLY A 251 -14.77 13.05 -17.82
C GLY A 251 -14.42 11.95 -16.80
N ALA A 252 -15.40 11.50 -15.99
CA ALA A 252 -15.20 10.43 -15.03
C ALA A 252 -16.41 9.48 -14.99
N ALA A 253 -16.16 8.18 -14.87
CA ALA A 253 -17.16 7.16 -14.63
C ALA A 253 -17.34 6.96 -13.12
N VAL A 254 -18.59 6.99 -12.67
CA VAL A 254 -18.93 6.86 -11.24
C VAL A 254 -19.77 5.59 -11.03
N GLY A 255 -19.42 4.81 -10.01
CA GLY A 255 -20.10 3.57 -9.65
C GLY A 255 -19.54 2.31 -10.32
N LEU A 256 -19.79 1.16 -9.70
CA LEU A 256 -19.11 -0.10 -10.02
C LEU A 256 -19.35 -0.57 -11.46
N GLY A 257 -20.59 -0.48 -11.97
CA GLY A 257 -20.90 -0.87 -13.35
C GLY A 257 -20.21 0.02 -14.38
N SER A 258 -20.28 1.34 -14.20
CA SER A 258 -19.66 2.32 -15.09
C SER A 258 -18.13 2.20 -15.10
N VAL A 259 -17.52 2.02 -13.93
CA VAL A 259 -16.07 1.83 -13.80
C VAL A 259 -15.64 0.49 -14.40
N ALA A 260 -16.40 -0.58 -14.16
CA ALA A 260 -16.15 -1.88 -14.79
C ALA A 260 -16.20 -1.79 -16.32
N ALA A 261 -17.14 -1.04 -16.89
CA ALA A 261 -17.19 -0.79 -18.32
C ALA A 261 -15.99 0.04 -18.81
N ALA A 262 -15.63 1.11 -18.10
CA ALA A 262 -14.52 1.99 -18.47
C ALA A 262 -13.16 1.29 -18.46
N VAL A 263 -12.87 0.49 -17.43
CA VAL A 263 -11.63 -0.29 -17.33
C VAL A 263 -11.58 -1.35 -18.43
N GLN A 264 -12.68 -2.08 -18.65
CA GLN A 264 -12.71 -3.14 -19.66
C GLN A 264 -12.63 -2.61 -21.10
N LYS A 265 -13.13 -1.39 -21.35
CA LYS A 265 -12.96 -0.67 -22.63
C LYS A 265 -11.59 0.03 -22.74
N ARG A 266 -10.68 -0.11 -21.77
CA ARG A 266 -9.36 0.58 -21.68
C ARG A 266 -9.46 2.11 -21.78
N ARG A 267 -10.55 2.69 -21.24
CA ARG A 267 -10.79 4.15 -21.26
C ARG A 267 -10.44 4.82 -19.93
N ALA A 268 -10.18 4.06 -18.88
CA ALA A 268 -9.75 4.60 -17.59
C ALA A 268 -8.24 4.92 -17.61
N SER A 269 -7.86 6.09 -17.09
CA SER A 269 -6.46 6.41 -16.73
C SER A 269 -6.19 6.12 -15.27
N ARG A 270 -7.13 6.51 -14.41
CA ARG A 270 -6.99 6.46 -12.96
C ARG A 270 -8.26 5.94 -12.32
N VAL A 271 -8.15 5.02 -11.36
CA VAL A 271 -9.26 4.46 -10.62
C VAL A 271 -9.14 4.82 -9.15
N LEU A 272 -10.18 5.43 -8.58
CA LEU A 272 -10.32 5.68 -7.15
C LEU A 272 -11.26 4.63 -6.56
N VAL A 273 -10.83 3.95 -5.52
CA VAL A 273 -11.62 2.93 -4.82
C VAL A 273 -11.65 3.25 -3.34
N ARG A 274 -12.83 3.17 -2.72
CA ARG A 274 -12.97 3.32 -1.26
C ARG A 274 -12.27 2.14 -0.60
N ASP A 275 -11.36 2.42 0.33
CA ASP A 275 -10.67 1.37 1.05
C ASP A 275 -11.66 0.48 1.81
N GLY A 276 -11.47 -0.84 1.77
CA GLY A 276 -12.43 -1.82 2.32
C GLY A 276 -13.75 -1.96 1.56
N TYR A 277 -13.95 -1.29 0.43
CA TYR A 277 -15.13 -1.49 -0.40
C TYR A 277 -15.03 -2.79 -1.19
N ALA A 278 -15.70 -3.82 -0.69
CA ALA A 278 -15.93 -5.07 -1.41
C ALA A 278 -17.39 -5.17 -1.84
N ARG A 279 -17.63 -5.77 -3.01
CA ARG A 279 -18.97 -6.15 -3.45
C ARG A 279 -18.92 -7.45 -4.22
N MET A 280 -19.88 -8.32 -3.92
CA MET A 280 -20.14 -9.50 -4.75
C MET A 280 -20.58 -9.09 -6.15
N GLY A 281 -20.18 -9.89 -7.13
CA GLY A 281 -20.57 -9.73 -8.51
C GLY A 281 -20.41 -11.02 -9.29
N ARG A 282 -20.22 -10.91 -10.60
CA ARG A 282 -20.08 -12.06 -11.49
C ARG A 282 -18.95 -11.88 -12.50
N CYS A 283 -18.23 -12.95 -12.76
CA CYS A 283 -17.17 -13.02 -13.77
C CYS A 283 -17.54 -14.07 -14.83
N CYS A 284 -17.30 -13.75 -16.10
CA CYS A 284 -17.40 -14.73 -17.17
C CYS A 284 -16.14 -15.61 -17.21
N PRO A 285 -16.23 -16.94 -17.06
CA PRO A 285 -15.05 -17.82 -17.09
C PRO A 285 -14.37 -17.85 -18.46
N ARG A 286 -15.10 -17.54 -19.54
CA ARG A 286 -14.58 -17.61 -20.91
C ARG A 286 -13.80 -16.37 -21.34
N CYS A 287 -14.34 -15.18 -21.08
CA CYS A 287 -13.74 -13.92 -21.55
C CYS A 287 -13.26 -13.00 -20.42
N GLY A 288 -13.42 -13.41 -19.16
CA GLY A 288 -13.04 -12.64 -17.98
C GLY A 288 -13.86 -11.36 -17.79
N HIS A 289 -15.04 -11.24 -18.41
CA HIS A 289 -15.88 -10.06 -18.29
C HIS A 289 -16.45 -9.94 -16.87
N LEU A 290 -16.22 -8.80 -16.23
CA LEU A 290 -16.70 -8.49 -14.89
C LEU A 290 -18.02 -7.73 -14.98
N SER A 291 -19.02 -8.20 -14.22
CA SER A 291 -20.37 -7.64 -14.19
C SER A 291 -20.92 -7.64 -12.77
N VAL A 292 -21.82 -6.71 -12.46
CA VAL A 292 -22.43 -6.63 -11.12
C VAL A 292 -23.49 -7.74 -10.96
N ASP A 293 -24.46 -7.82 -11.86
CA ASP A 293 -25.61 -8.74 -11.70
C ASP A 293 -25.92 -9.62 -12.93
N HIS A 294 -25.22 -9.45 -14.05
CA HIS A 294 -25.54 -10.18 -15.28
C HIS A 294 -25.19 -11.66 -15.17
N ARG A 295 -26.21 -12.54 -15.21
CA ARG A 295 -26.06 -14.02 -15.22
C ARG A 295 -25.51 -14.57 -16.54
N SER A 296 -25.64 -13.82 -17.62
CA SER A 296 -25.09 -14.16 -18.93
C SER A 296 -24.19 -13.03 -19.41
N CYS A 297 -23.02 -13.40 -19.94
CA CYS A 297 -22.04 -12.43 -20.41
C CYS A 297 -22.59 -11.67 -21.64
N PRO A 298 -22.60 -10.33 -21.65
CA PRO A 298 -23.09 -9.55 -22.79
C PRO A 298 -22.19 -9.62 -24.04
N TRP A 299 -21.01 -10.23 -23.95
CA TRP A 299 -20.04 -10.33 -25.05
C TRP A 299 -19.95 -11.73 -25.67
N CYS A 300 -19.94 -12.77 -24.84
CA CYS A 300 -19.77 -14.16 -25.31
C CYS A 300 -20.97 -15.06 -24.99
N PHE A 301 -22.01 -14.50 -24.36
CA PHE A 301 -23.26 -15.17 -23.98
C PHE A 301 -23.10 -16.39 -23.03
N CYS A 302 -21.89 -16.68 -22.55
CA CYS A 302 -21.66 -17.72 -21.54
C CYS A 302 -22.26 -17.32 -20.18
N ALA A 303 -22.66 -18.34 -19.41
CA ALA A 303 -23.07 -18.17 -18.03
C ALA A 303 -21.90 -17.62 -17.19
N THR A 304 -22.19 -16.62 -16.36
CA THR A 304 -21.21 -16.01 -15.47
C THR A 304 -21.24 -16.66 -14.09
N GLU A 305 -20.08 -16.76 -13.46
CA GLU A 305 -19.90 -17.34 -12.12
C GLU A 305 -19.88 -16.24 -11.07
N ALA A 306 -20.33 -16.57 -9.85
CA ALA A 306 -20.35 -15.62 -8.75
C ALA A 306 -18.92 -15.38 -8.23
N VAL A 307 -18.60 -14.11 -7.97
CA VAL A 307 -17.33 -13.68 -7.36
C VAL A 307 -17.65 -12.92 -6.08
N LEU A 308 -16.93 -13.24 -4.99
CA LEU A 308 -17.13 -12.63 -3.68
C LEU A 308 -16.67 -11.17 -3.64
N ASP A 309 -15.57 -10.86 -4.34
CA ASP A 309 -15.03 -9.50 -4.45
C ASP A 309 -14.81 -9.09 -5.91
N LEU A 310 -15.86 -8.56 -6.53
CA LEU A 310 -15.81 -7.97 -7.87
C LEU A 310 -14.89 -6.74 -7.91
N VAL A 311 -14.79 -6.00 -6.80
CA VAL A 311 -14.00 -4.78 -6.73
C VAL A 311 -12.51 -5.13 -6.79
N GLY A 312 -12.10 -6.14 -6.03
CA GLY A 312 -10.74 -6.71 -6.11
C GLY A 312 -10.37 -7.17 -7.51
N GLU A 313 -11.22 -7.98 -8.14
CA GLU A 313 -10.99 -8.43 -9.53
C GLU A 313 -10.91 -7.26 -10.53
N LEU A 314 -11.72 -6.22 -10.33
CA LEU A 314 -11.70 -5.03 -11.18
C LEU A 314 -10.42 -4.21 -10.99
N VAL A 315 -9.92 -4.08 -9.76
CA VAL A 315 -8.65 -3.43 -9.45
C VAL A 315 -7.49 -4.19 -10.10
N ASP A 316 -7.45 -5.51 -9.97
CA ASP A 316 -6.45 -6.36 -10.62
C ASP A 316 -6.45 -6.14 -12.14
N LYS A 317 -7.64 -6.09 -12.74
CA LYS A 317 -7.80 -5.82 -14.18
C LYS A 317 -7.39 -4.40 -14.59
N ALA A 318 -7.62 -3.41 -13.73
CA ALA A 318 -7.21 -2.01 -13.97
C ALA A 318 -5.69 -1.87 -13.93
N LEU A 319 -5.02 -2.49 -12.94
CA LEU A 319 -3.56 -2.54 -12.86
C LEU A 319 -2.97 -3.24 -14.08
N GLY A 320 -3.53 -4.38 -14.50
CA GLY A 320 -3.12 -5.08 -15.71
C GLY A 320 -3.33 -4.29 -17.01
N ALA A 321 -4.23 -3.31 -17.02
CA ALA A 321 -4.45 -2.38 -18.12
C ALA A 321 -3.54 -1.14 -18.08
N GLY A 322 -2.67 -1.01 -17.07
CA GLY A 322 -1.78 0.14 -16.88
C GLY A 322 -2.46 1.36 -16.25
N CYS A 323 -3.61 1.19 -15.59
CA CYS A 323 -4.29 2.29 -14.88
C CYS A 323 -3.60 2.58 -13.54
N GLU A 324 -3.54 3.84 -13.14
CA GLU A 324 -3.16 4.22 -11.77
C GLU A 324 -4.32 3.93 -10.81
N VAL A 325 -4.09 3.16 -9.75
CA VAL A 325 -5.14 2.87 -8.76
C VAL A 325 -4.82 3.57 -7.45
N PHE A 326 -5.75 4.41 -6.99
CA PHE A 326 -5.69 5.10 -5.70
C PHE A 326 -6.77 4.57 -4.77
N ARG A 327 -6.40 4.21 -3.54
CA ARG A 327 -7.36 3.84 -2.50
C ARG A 327 -7.62 5.02 -1.59
N ILE A 328 -8.91 5.35 -1.42
CA ILE A 328 -9.37 6.44 -0.57
C ILE A 328 -9.72 5.86 0.79
N THR A 329 -8.95 6.21 1.82
CA THR A 329 -9.12 5.72 3.19
C THR A 329 -10.38 6.29 3.81
N HIS A 330 -10.63 7.59 3.65
CA HIS A 330 -11.85 8.23 4.13
C HIS A 330 -12.07 9.59 3.47
N ASP A 331 -13.17 9.75 2.73
CA ASP A 331 -13.69 11.05 2.32
C ASP A 331 -15.23 11.00 2.30
N PRO A 332 -15.94 11.83 3.09
CA PRO A 332 -17.39 11.77 3.21
C PRO A 332 -18.12 12.09 1.90
N ARG A 333 -17.51 12.88 1.00
CA ARG A 333 -18.09 13.19 -0.32
C ARG A 333 -17.97 11.99 -1.24
N PHE A 334 -16.84 11.28 -1.18
CA PHE A 334 -16.69 10.03 -1.91
C PHE A 334 -17.69 9.00 -1.38
N ASP A 335 -17.74 8.78 -0.06
CA ASP A 335 -18.61 7.77 0.54
C ASP A 335 -20.11 8.00 0.28
N SER A 336 -20.55 9.26 0.19
CA SER A 336 -21.95 9.63 -0.10
C SER A 336 -22.30 9.56 -1.59
N VAL A 337 -21.38 9.92 -2.50
CA VAL A 337 -21.64 9.92 -3.94
C VAL A 337 -21.34 8.56 -4.56
N CYS A 338 -20.18 7.98 -4.26
CA CYS A 338 -19.71 6.73 -4.87
C CYS A 338 -18.53 6.09 -4.12
N ARG A 339 -18.58 4.77 -3.94
CA ARG A 339 -17.46 4.02 -3.33
C ARG A 339 -16.39 3.57 -4.34
N ILE A 340 -16.59 3.87 -5.62
CA ILE A 340 -15.65 3.60 -6.71
C ILE A 340 -15.90 4.57 -7.87
N ALA A 341 -14.83 5.10 -8.44
CA ALA A 341 -14.89 5.97 -9.60
C ALA A 341 -13.62 5.83 -10.45
N ALA A 342 -13.70 6.20 -11.73
CA ALA A 342 -12.55 6.20 -12.63
C ALA A 342 -12.52 7.46 -13.48
N GLU A 343 -11.35 8.07 -13.56
CA GLU A 343 -11.03 9.15 -14.48
C GLU A 343 -10.77 8.57 -15.87
N LEU A 344 -11.30 9.24 -16.90
CA LEU A 344 -11.26 8.74 -18.27
C LEU A 344 -10.23 9.50 -19.11
N ASN A 345 -9.62 8.82 -20.07
CA ASN A 345 -8.72 9.41 -21.07
C ASN A 345 -9.46 10.34 -22.04
N ALA A 346 -10.75 10.07 -22.28
CA ALA A 346 -11.64 10.87 -23.11
C ALA A 346 -13.05 10.82 -22.51
N PRO A 347 -13.81 11.93 -22.51
CA PRO A 347 -15.14 11.99 -21.91
C PRO A 347 -16.07 10.92 -22.50
N LEU A 348 -17.01 10.45 -21.68
CA LEU A 348 -18.13 9.63 -22.16
C LEU A 348 -18.94 10.51 -23.11
N ALA A 349 -18.65 10.43 -24.41
CA ALA A 349 -19.64 10.83 -25.40
C ALA A 349 -20.90 10.04 -25.08
N ASP A 350 -22.03 10.73 -24.91
CA ASP A 350 -23.35 10.14 -24.68
C ASP A 350 -23.48 8.89 -25.54
N GLU A 351 -23.59 7.72 -24.91
CA GLU A 351 -24.09 6.54 -25.60
C GLU A 351 -25.52 6.92 -26.01
N ALA A 352 -25.70 7.32 -27.28
CA ALA A 352 -26.99 7.62 -27.87
C ALA A 352 -28.01 6.55 -27.46
N PRO A 353 -29.25 6.93 -27.09
CA PRO A 353 -30.24 5.97 -26.63
C PRO A 353 -30.40 4.87 -27.68
N ARG A 354 -30.22 3.62 -27.25
CA ARG A 354 -30.41 2.43 -28.11
C ARG A 354 -31.75 2.56 -28.85
N PRO A 355 -31.80 2.27 -30.16
CA PRO A 355 -33.06 2.31 -30.89
C PRO A 355 -34.06 1.39 -30.19
N ARG A 356 -35.25 1.94 -29.87
CA ARG A 356 -36.36 1.15 -29.34
C ARG A 356 -36.61 -0.01 -30.29
N ALA A 357 -36.66 -1.23 -29.76
CA ALA A 357 -37.03 -2.41 -30.55
C ALA A 357 -38.38 -2.14 -31.26
N PRO A 358 -38.55 -2.51 -32.53
CA PRO A 358 -39.82 -2.36 -33.20
C PRO A 358 -40.86 -3.18 -32.45
N VAL A 359 -41.95 -2.52 -32.04
CA VAL A 359 -43.13 -3.17 -31.50
C VAL A 359 -43.74 -3.98 -32.64
N SER A 360 -43.55 -5.29 -32.63
CA SER A 360 -44.28 -6.21 -33.49
C SER A 360 -45.76 -6.16 -33.09
N ARG A 361 -46.61 -5.71 -34.02
CA ARG A 361 -48.07 -5.88 -33.96
C ARG A 361 -48.46 -7.28 -34.37
#